data_AF-X1U080-F1
#
_entry.id   AF-X1U080-F1
#
_cell.length_a   1.000
_cell.length_b   1.000
_cell.length_c   1.000
_cell.angle_alpha   90.00
_cell.angle_beta   90.00
_cell.angle_gamma   90.00
#
_symmetry.space_group_name_H-M   'P 1'
#
loop_
_entity.id
_entity.type
_entity.pdbx_description
1 polymer ?
#
loop_
_entity_poly.entity_id
_entity_poly.type
_entity_poly.pdbx_seq_one_letter_code
_entity_poly.pdbx_strand_id
1 'polypeptide(L)'
;LEKKGLINYKPYSFITLTQKGAKIANEIARRHAVLKDFLFRVLQIDAEKSDAVACRMEHAMDKSSIDMLVRFIEFIDTCPRAGADWVQAFVDYCSTDKLNWEKCKNCFQKSKMRHKKSKDRG
;
A
#
# COMPACT_ATOMS: atom_id res chain seq x y z
N LEU A 1 -27.05 -3.30 -4.58
CA LEU A 1 -26.57 -3.27 -3.17
C LEU A 1 -27.60 -3.82 -2.18
N GLU A 2 -28.91 -3.74 -2.46
CA GLU A 2 -29.98 -4.34 -1.63
C GLU A 2 -29.96 -5.89 -1.60
N LYS A 3 -29.53 -6.54 -2.69
CA LYS A 3 -29.50 -8.01 -2.84
C LYS A 3 -28.43 -8.77 -2.03
N LYS A 4 -27.65 -8.09 -1.17
CA LYS A 4 -26.58 -8.73 -0.36
C LYS A 4 -26.76 -8.63 1.16
N GLY A 5 -27.89 -8.12 1.66
CA GLY A 5 -28.18 -8.05 3.10
C GLY A 5 -27.20 -7.17 3.90
N LEU A 6 -26.56 -6.20 3.24
CA LEU A 6 -25.54 -5.33 3.83
C LEU A 6 -26.10 -4.01 4.39
N ILE A 7 -27.40 -3.76 4.21
CA ILE A 7 -28.07 -2.51 4.56
C ILE A 7 -29.40 -2.86 5.24
N ASN A 8 -29.64 -2.33 6.44
CA ASN A 8 -30.96 -2.38 7.06
C ASN A 8 -31.75 -1.16 6.58
N TYR A 9 -32.75 -1.37 5.74
CA TYR A 9 -33.66 -0.31 5.32
C TYR A 9 -34.80 -0.19 6.33
N LYS A 10 -34.81 0.86 7.14
CA LYS A 10 -36.01 1.35 7.84
C LYS A 10 -36.32 2.76 7.35
N PRO A 11 -37.56 3.06 6.95
CA PRO A 11 -37.93 4.42 6.54
C PRO A 11 -37.70 5.36 7.73
N TYR A 12 -37.02 6.49 7.50
CA TYR A 12 -36.71 7.52 8.49
C TYR A 12 -35.77 7.14 9.63
N SER A 13 -34.74 6.34 9.37
CA SER A 13 -33.63 6.20 10.32
C SER A 13 -32.31 6.10 9.59
N PHE A 14 -31.31 6.79 10.14
CA PHE A 14 -29.92 6.80 9.68
C PHE A 14 -29.51 5.44 9.13
N ILE A 15 -28.86 5.42 7.96
CA ILE A 15 -28.32 4.20 7.37
C ILE A 15 -27.18 3.72 8.28
N THR A 16 -27.51 2.93 9.29
CA THR A 16 -26.53 2.39 10.24
C THR A 16 -25.97 1.09 9.67
N LEU A 17 -24.66 1.07 9.42
CA LEU A 17 -23.97 -0.15 8.98
C LEU A 17 -24.13 -1.25 10.03
N THR A 18 -24.49 -2.46 9.59
CA THR A 18 -24.40 -3.65 10.46
C THR A 18 -22.92 -3.92 10.80
N GLN A 19 -22.60 -4.69 11.84
CA GLN A 19 -21.20 -5.04 12.14
C GLN A 19 -20.47 -5.68 10.95
N LYS A 20 -21.19 -6.45 10.11
CA LYS A 20 -20.65 -6.99 8.84
C LYS A 20 -20.43 -5.88 7.81
N GLY A 21 -21.36 -4.95 7.69
CA GLY A 21 -21.22 -3.75 6.84
C GLY A 21 -20.04 -2.86 7.25
N ALA A 22 -19.82 -2.67 8.55
CA ALA A 22 -18.70 -1.89 9.09
C ALA A 22 -17.35 -2.55 8.77
N LYS A 23 -17.23 -3.88 8.89
CA LYS A 23 -16.01 -4.60 8.49
C LYS A 23 -15.69 -4.44 7.01
N ILE A 24 -16.70 -4.56 6.15
CA ILE A 24 -16.53 -4.40 4.70
C ILE A 24 -16.15 -2.96 4.35
N ALA A 25 -16.82 -1.98 4.96
CA ALA A 25 -16.50 -0.56 4.76
C ALA A 25 -15.06 -0.24 5.19
N ASN A 26 -14.61 -0.74 6.34
CA ASN A 26 -13.24 -0.59 6.81
C ASN A 26 -12.23 -1.26 5.86
N GLU A 27 -12.55 -2.43 5.32
CA GLU A 27 -11.66 -3.13 4.39
C GLU A 27 -11.52 -2.37 3.06
N ILE A 28 -12.59 -1.72 2.58
CA ILE A 28 -12.55 -0.86 1.38
C ILE A 28 -11.73 0.41 1.69
N ALA A 29 -12.03 1.10 2.78
CA ALA A 29 -11.31 2.31 3.17
C ALA A 29 -9.81 2.06 3.36
N ARG A 30 -9.43 0.90 3.93
CA ARG A 30 -8.03 0.50 4.08
C ARG A 30 -7.34 0.33 2.73
N ARG A 31 -7.95 -0.39 1.79
CA ARG A 31 -7.38 -0.60 0.44
C ARG A 31 -7.15 0.74 -0.25
N HIS A 32 -8.14 1.61 -0.19
CA HIS A 32 -8.08 2.94 -0.79
C HIS A 32 -6.93 3.76 -0.21
N ALA A 33 -6.82 3.79 1.12
CA ALA A 33 -5.77 4.54 1.80
C ALA A 33 -4.36 4.03 1.44
N VAL A 34 -4.15 2.71 1.41
CA VAL A 34 -2.84 2.12 1.05
C VAL A 34 -2.49 2.43 -0.40
N LEU A 35 -3.43 2.29 -1.33
CA LEU A 35 -3.20 2.59 -2.74
C LEU A 35 -2.92 4.07 -2.97
N LYS A 36 -3.72 4.95 -2.38
CA LYS A 36 -3.53 6.39 -2.46
C LYS A 36 -2.16 6.82 -1.93
N ASP A 37 -1.77 6.33 -0.75
CA ASP A 37 -0.44 6.65 -0.18
C ASP A 37 0.67 6.15 -1.09
N PHE A 38 0.57 4.92 -1.61
CA PHE A 38 1.57 4.37 -2.52
C PHE A 38 1.72 5.20 -3.81
N LEU A 39 0.61 5.54 -4.46
CA LEU A 39 0.59 6.34 -5.70
C LEU A 39 1.23 7.71 -5.48
N PHE A 40 0.92 8.34 -4.35
CA PHE A 40 1.47 9.65 -4.00
C PHE A 40 2.95 9.56 -3.61
N ARG A 41 3.26 8.76 -2.60
CA ARG A 41 4.54 8.76 -1.89
C ARG A 41 5.62 7.97 -2.60
N VAL A 42 5.26 6.93 -3.35
CA VAL A 42 6.22 6.07 -4.08
C VAL A 42 6.24 6.42 -5.56
N LEU A 43 5.06 6.46 -6.21
CA LEU A 43 4.99 6.77 -7.65
C LEU A 43 5.05 8.28 -7.96
N GLN A 44 5.10 9.13 -6.94
CA GLN A 44 5.23 10.59 -7.09
C GLN A 44 4.10 11.22 -7.93
N ILE A 45 2.90 10.63 -7.87
CA ILE A 45 1.69 11.19 -8.49
C ILE A 45 1.15 12.28 -7.57
N ASP A 46 0.59 13.35 -8.13
CA ASP A 46 -0.05 14.39 -7.33
C ASP A 46 -1.19 13.84 -6.46
N ALA A 47 -1.48 14.49 -5.32
CA ALA A 47 -2.38 13.95 -4.30
C ALA A 47 -3.83 13.78 -4.80
N GLU A 48 -4.31 14.71 -5.62
CA GLU A 48 -5.66 14.70 -6.20
C GLU A 48 -5.81 13.57 -7.21
N LYS A 49 -4.84 13.41 -8.11
CA LYS A 49 -4.80 12.32 -9.07
C LYS A 49 -4.57 10.98 -8.40
N SER A 50 -3.79 10.91 -7.33
CA SER A 50 -3.57 9.68 -6.55
C SER A 50 -4.88 9.14 -5.98
N ASP A 51 -5.71 10.01 -5.41
CA ASP A 51 -7.05 9.66 -4.90
C ASP A 51 -7.96 9.14 -6.02
N ALA A 52 -8.02 9.89 -7.13
CA ALA A 52 -8.84 9.51 -8.28
C ALA A 52 -8.37 8.22 -8.95
N VAL A 53 -7.05 7.97 -9.04
CA VAL A 53 -6.48 6.73 -9.59
C VAL A 53 -6.74 5.56 -8.66
N ALA A 54 -6.54 5.70 -7.34
CA ALA A 54 -6.84 4.65 -6.37
C ALA A 54 -8.31 4.20 -6.48
N CYS A 55 -9.23 5.16 -6.55
CA CYS A 55 -10.65 4.90 -6.75
C CYS A 55 -10.90 4.11 -8.06
N ARG A 56 -10.26 4.48 -9.17
CA ARG A 56 -10.41 3.75 -10.45
C ARG A 56 -9.85 2.34 -10.39
N MET A 57 -8.70 2.15 -9.75
CA MET A 57 -8.09 0.82 -9.57
C MET A 57 -9.02 -0.11 -8.79
N GLU A 58 -9.63 0.39 -7.72
CA GLU A 58 -10.60 -0.37 -6.91
C GLU A 58 -11.84 -0.81 -7.68
N HIS A 59 -12.29 0.00 -8.64
CA HIS A 59 -13.43 -0.34 -9.48
C HIS A 59 -13.07 -1.27 -10.65
N ALA A 60 -11.84 -1.21 -11.16
CA ALA A 60 -11.40 -1.96 -12.33
C ALA A 60 -10.81 -3.33 -11.99
N MET A 61 -10.23 -3.48 -10.80
CA MET A 61 -9.57 -4.73 -10.36
C MET A 61 -10.53 -5.62 -9.60
N ASP A 62 -10.38 -6.94 -9.75
CA ASP A 62 -11.08 -7.89 -8.90
C ASP A 62 -10.55 -7.84 -7.45
N LYS A 63 -11.39 -8.27 -6.50
CA LYS A 63 -11.08 -8.19 -5.06
C LYS A 63 -9.76 -8.92 -4.72
N SER A 64 -9.50 -10.08 -5.33
CA SER A 64 -8.34 -10.89 -4.97
C SER A 64 -7.03 -10.24 -5.43
N SER A 65 -7.03 -9.65 -6.62
CA SER A 65 -5.87 -8.96 -7.17
C SER A 65 -5.52 -7.69 -6.38
N ILE A 66 -6.53 -6.89 -6.02
CA ILE A 66 -6.29 -5.65 -5.27
C ILE A 66 -5.86 -5.93 -3.82
N ASP A 67 -6.42 -6.97 -3.20
CA ASP A 67 -6.02 -7.42 -1.87
C ASP A 67 -4.55 -7.88 -1.88
N MET A 68 -4.12 -8.61 -2.93
CA MET A 68 -2.72 -9.02 -3.07
C MET A 68 -1.78 -7.82 -3.26
N LEU A 69 -2.17 -6.84 -4.09
CA LEU A 69 -1.39 -5.62 -4.30
C LEU A 69 -1.22 -4.82 -3.00
N VAL A 70 -2.31 -4.63 -2.25
CA VAL A 70 -2.26 -3.94 -0.95
C VAL A 70 -1.35 -4.67 0.03
N ARG A 71 -1.44 -6.01 0.10
CA ARG A 71 -0.53 -6.81 0.95
C ARG A 71 0.93 -6.68 0.53
N PHE A 72 1.20 -6.57 -0.77
CA PHE A 72 2.56 -6.35 -1.27
C PHE A 72 3.10 -4.98 -0.87
N ILE A 73 2.30 -3.92 -1.01
CA ILE A 73 2.67 -2.56 -0.58
C ILE A 73 2.97 -2.55 0.93
N GLU A 74 2.07 -3.10 1.75
CA GLU A 74 2.26 -3.18 3.21
C GLU A 74 3.50 -4.00 3.59
N PHE A 75 3.76 -5.09 2.86
CA PHE A 75 4.99 -5.86 3.05
C PHE A 75 6.22 -5.01 2.74
N ILE A 76 6.23 -4.24 1.65
CA ILE A 76 7.36 -3.35 1.33
C ILE A 76 7.58 -2.33 2.44
N ASP A 77 6.52 -1.67 2.93
CA ASP A 77 6.63 -0.64 3.97
C ASP A 77 7.11 -1.19 5.32
N THR A 78 6.73 -2.43 5.67
CA THR A 78 7.08 -3.05 6.95
C THR A 78 8.36 -3.87 6.92
N CYS A 79 8.84 -4.27 5.73
CA CYS A 79 9.96 -5.19 5.61
C CYS A 79 11.29 -4.53 6.00
N PRO A 80 11.95 -4.98 7.08
CA PRO A 80 13.19 -4.39 7.58
C PRO A 80 14.39 -4.68 6.67
N ARG A 81 14.22 -5.50 5.62
CA ARG A 81 15.31 -5.87 4.70
C ARG A 81 15.58 -4.79 3.66
N ALA A 82 14.59 -3.98 3.29
CA ALA A 82 14.76 -3.02 2.20
C ALA A 82 13.67 -1.94 2.05
N GLY A 83 12.59 -1.93 2.84
CA GLY A 83 11.40 -1.12 2.53
C GLY A 83 11.66 0.36 2.23
N ALA A 84 12.07 1.11 3.26
CA ALA A 84 12.31 2.54 3.13
C ALA A 84 13.52 2.88 2.23
N ASP A 85 14.62 2.13 2.35
CA ASP A 85 15.84 2.37 1.58
C ASP A 85 15.59 2.19 0.06
N TRP A 86 14.78 1.19 -0.31
CA TRP A 86 14.46 0.88 -1.71
C TRP A 86 13.44 1.85 -2.29
N VAL A 87 12.40 2.21 -1.52
CA VAL A 87 11.43 3.25 -1.92
C VAL A 87 12.14 4.57 -2.18
N GLN A 88 13.04 4.98 -1.30
CA GLN A 88 13.81 6.22 -1.51
C GLN A 88 14.71 6.13 -2.74
N ALA A 89 15.36 4.98 -2.97
CA ALA A 89 16.17 4.79 -4.18
C ALA A 89 15.33 4.87 -5.47
N PHE A 90 14.09 4.40 -5.45
CA PHE A 90 13.16 4.54 -6.57
C PHE A 90 12.76 6.00 -6.81
N VAL A 91 12.44 6.74 -5.75
CA VAL A 91 12.15 8.18 -5.84
C VAL A 91 13.35 8.96 -6.43
N ASP A 92 14.56 8.69 -5.93
CA ASP A 92 15.79 9.29 -6.45
C ASP A 92 15.99 8.96 -7.94
N TYR A 93 15.73 7.71 -8.33
CA TYR A 93 15.79 7.26 -9.73
C TYR A 93 14.80 8.04 -10.60
N CYS A 94 13.54 8.19 -10.19
CA CYS A 94 12.53 8.94 -10.95
C CYS A 94 12.94 10.41 -11.21
N SER A 95 13.73 11.02 -10.31
CA SER A 95 14.20 12.39 -10.47
C SER A 95 15.42 12.54 -11.39
N THR A 96 16.20 11.47 -11.59
CA THR A 96 17.50 11.53 -12.28
C THR A 96 17.60 10.63 -13.51
N ASP A 97 16.66 9.70 -13.67
CA ASP A 97 16.66 8.56 -14.59
C ASP A 97 17.97 7.75 -14.59
N LYS A 98 18.67 7.78 -13.45
CA LYS A 98 19.98 7.13 -13.27
C LYS A 98 20.02 6.42 -11.93
N LEU A 99 20.56 5.21 -11.94
CA LEU A 99 20.81 4.48 -10.71
C LEU A 99 22.09 5.00 -10.06
N ASN A 100 22.02 5.34 -8.78
CA ASN A 100 23.18 5.70 -8.01
C ASN A 100 23.91 4.43 -7.52
N TRP A 101 24.90 3.99 -8.31
CA TRP A 101 25.68 2.78 -8.02
C TRP A 101 26.44 2.83 -6.69
N GLU A 102 26.82 4.02 -6.21
CA GLU A 102 27.47 4.17 -4.90
C GLU A 102 26.48 3.90 -3.76
N LYS A 103 25.25 4.43 -3.85
CA LYS A 103 24.17 4.09 -2.91
C LYS A 103 23.84 2.60 -2.96
N CYS A 104 23.85 1.98 -4.13
CA CYS A 104 23.65 0.53 -4.27
C CYS A 104 24.76 -0.29 -3.58
N LYS A 105 26.04 0.10 -3.72
CA LYS A 105 27.16 -0.54 -3.01
C LYS A 105 26.98 -0.44 -1.48
N ASN A 106 26.57 0.73 -0.98
CA ASN A 106 26.29 0.94 0.43
C ASN A 106 25.10 0.10 0.92
N CYS A 107 24.04 -0.01 0.13
CA CYS A 107 22.90 -0.88 0.40
C CYS A 107 23.34 -2.34 0.56
N PHE A 108 24.15 -2.85 -0.38
CA PHE A 108 24.67 -4.21 -0.33
C PHE A 108 25.55 -4.47 0.90
N GLN A 109 26.43 -3.54 1.26
CA GLN A 109 27.26 -3.64 2.46
C GLN A 109 26.41 -3.65 3.75
N LYS A 110 25.43 -2.76 3.86
CA LYS A 110 24.49 -2.74 4.99
C LYS A 110 23.75 -4.07 5.11
N SER A 111 23.27 -4.63 4.00
CA SER A 111 22.59 -5.93 3.98
C SER A 111 23.50 -7.07 4.45
N LYS A 112 24.77 -7.10 4.00
CA LYS A 112 25.77 -8.05 4.51
C LYS A 112 25.99 -7.93 6.02
N MET A 113 26.07 -6.71 6.55
CA MET A 113 26.24 -6.48 7.99
C MET A 113 25.02 -6.94 8.80
N ARG A 114 23.79 -6.68 8.32
CA ARG A 114 22.55 -7.14 8.95
C ARG A 114 22.50 -8.67 9.03
N HIS A 115 22.88 -9.36 7.95
CA HIS A 115 22.92 -10.82 7.89
C HIS A 115 24.01 -11.43 8.80
N LYS A 116 25.17 -10.76 8.95
CA LYS A 116 26.20 -11.21 9.89
C LYS A 116 25.71 -11.11 11.35
N LYS A 117 25.10 -9.98 11.71
CA LYS A 117 24.51 -9.74 13.05
C LYS A 117 23.33 -10.67 13.41
N SER A 118 22.65 -11.28 12.44
CA SER A 118 21.61 -12.28 12.72
C SER A 118 22.19 -13.68 12.93
N LYS A 119 23.37 -13.99 12.37
CA LYS A 119 24.08 -15.25 12.63
C LYS A 119 24.78 -15.27 13.99
N ASP A 120 25.28 -14.13 14.45
CA ASP A 120 25.97 -14.03 15.76
C ASP A 120 24.99 -14.02 16.96
N ARG A 121 23.66 -14.07 16.72
CA ARG A 121 22.61 -14.08 17.76
C ARG A 121 21.87 -15.42 17.89
N GLY A 122 22.21 -16.41 17.06
CA GLY A 122 21.67 -17.77 17.12
C GLY A 122 22.77 -18.76 17.46
#